data_AF-A0A964LQ34-F1
#
_entry.id   AF-A0A964LQ34-F1
#
_cell.length_a   1.000
_cell.length_b   1.000
_cell.length_c   1.000
_cell.angle_alpha   90.00
_cell.angle_beta   90.00
_cell.angle_gamma   90.00
#
_symmetry.space_group_name_H-M   'P 1'
#
loop_
_entity.id
_entity.type
_entity.pdbx_description
1 polymer ?
#
loop_
_entity_poly.entity_id
_entity_poly.type
_entity_poly.pdbx_seq_one_letter_code
_entity_poly.pdbx_strand_id
1 'polypeptide(L)'
;MTATLIIGPAWVGDMVMAQSLFRLLRAQEPAMAIDVVGPPWSVPLLERMPEVRRGIPLAAAHGELAFTARRTLGLALRAAGYDRAIVLPRSFKSALVPWFARVPLRTGFA
;
A
#
# COMPACT_ATOMS: atom_id res chain seq x y z
N MET A 1 -14.77 -10.52 4.60
CA MET A 1 -14.35 -9.67 3.47
C MET A 1 -12.84 -9.62 3.50
N THR A 2 -12.18 -9.92 2.40
CA THR A 2 -10.71 -9.87 2.34
C THR A 2 -10.22 -8.44 2.22
N ALA A 3 -9.05 -8.13 2.79
CA ALA A 3 -8.43 -6.82 2.71
C ALA A 3 -6.98 -6.94 2.25
N THR A 4 -6.63 -6.20 1.19
CA THR A 4 -5.28 -6.13 0.63
C THR A 4 -4.65 -4.78 0.90
N LEU A 5 -3.44 -4.80 1.47
CA LEU A 5 -2.61 -3.62 1.65
C LEU A 5 -1.62 -3.48 0.49
N ILE A 6 -1.71 -2.41 -0.29
CA ILE A 6 -0.73 -2.08 -1.32
C ILE A 6 0.29 -1.09 -0.76
N ILE A 7 1.58 -1.37 -0.95
CA ILE A 7 2.61 -0.34 -0.81
C ILE A 7 2.84 0.25 -2.19
N GLY A 8 2.36 1.48 -2.39
CA GLY A 8 2.41 2.19 -3.65
C GLY A 8 3.77 2.81 -3.96
N PRO A 9 4.08 3.06 -5.25
CA PRO A 9 5.29 3.74 -5.67
C PRO A 9 5.29 5.23 -5.31
N ALA A 10 6.46 5.85 -5.35
CA ALA A 10 6.67 7.25 -4.98
C ALA A 10 6.80 8.19 -6.20
N TRP A 11 6.29 7.77 -7.37
CA TRP A 11 6.26 8.54 -8.60
C TRP A 11 4.85 8.58 -9.17
N VAL A 12 4.45 9.71 -9.75
CA VAL A 12 3.08 9.92 -10.27
C VAL A 12 2.75 8.89 -11.36
N GLY A 13 3.63 8.74 -12.36
CA GLY A 13 3.44 7.80 -13.46
C GLY A 13 3.28 6.36 -12.98
N ASP A 14 4.16 5.91 -12.09
CA ASP A 14 4.09 4.56 -11.51
C ASP A 14 2.80 4.34 -10.71
N MET A 15 2.32 5.35 -9.98
CA MET A 15 1.07 5.25 -9.21
C MET A 15 -0.15 5.13 -10.14
N VAL A 16 -0.15 5.87 -11.26
CA VAL A 16 -1.17 5.71 -12.30
C VAL A 16 -1.11 4.30 -12.90
N MET A 17 0.09 3.78 -13.19
CA MET A 17 0.26 2.42 -13.71
C MET A 17 -0.21 1.35 -12.71
N ALA A 18 0.00 1.58 -11.41
CA ALA A 18 -0.46 0.69 -10.34
C ALA A 18 -1.99 0.48 -10.34
N GLN A 19 -2.78 1.42 -10.88
CA GLN A 19 -4.22 1.23 -11.01
C GLN A 19 -4.59 0.00 -11.85
N SER A 20 -3.76 -0.40 -12.81
CA SER A 20 -3.97 -1.62 -13.58
C SER A 20 -4.01 -2.86 -12.68
N LEU A 21 -3.16 -2.91 -11.65
CA LEU A 21 -3.21 -3.95 -10.63
C LEU A 21 -4.52 -3.86 -9.83
N PHE A 22 -4.93 -2.67 -9.41
CA PHE A 22 -6.15 -2.51 -8.60
C PHE A 22 -7.40 -2.99 -9.36
N ARG A 23 -7.46 -2.67 -10.66
CA ARG A 23 -8.52 -3.14 -11.57
C ARG A 23 -8.55 -4.66 -11.70
N LEU A 24 -7.39 -5.29 -11.89
CA LEU A 24 -7.30 -6.75 -11.96
C LEU A 24 -7.73 -7.41 -10.65
N LEU A 25 -7.25 -6.90 -9.53
CA LEU A 25 -7.60 -7.37 -8.19
C LEU A 25 -9.11 -7.28 -7.94
N ARG A 26 -9.75 -6.19 -8.39
CA ARG A 26 -11.21 -6.02 -8.28
C ARG A 26 -12.01 -6.88 -9.22
N ALA A 27 -11.52 -7.13 -10.43
CA ALA A 27 -12.16 -8.07 -11.35
C ALA A 27 -12.15 -9.50 -10.80
N GLN A 28 -11.10 -9.90 -10.09
CA GLN A 28 -10.98 -11.24 -9.51
C GLN A 28 -11.85 -11.43 -8.25
N GLU A 29 -11.95 -10.42 -7.40
CA GLU A 29 -12.72 -10.52 -6.15
C GLU A 29 -13.50 -9.25 -5.85
N PRO A 30 -14.70 -9.03 -6.43
CA PRO A 30 -15.44 -7.75 -6.38
C PRO A 30 -15.85 -7.21 -5.01
N ALA A 31 -15.65 -7.97 -3.91
CA ALA A 31 -15.88 -7.52 -2.54
C ALA A 31 -14.60 -7.20 -1.74
N MET A 32 -13.40 -7.50 -2.25
CA MET A 32 -12.12 -7.23 -1.57
C MET A 32 -11.87 -5.73 -1.36
N ALA A 33 -11.41 -5.34 -0.18
CA ALA A 33 -10.99 -3.97 0.06
C ALA A 33 -9.50 -3.76 -0.33
N ILE A 34 -9.20 -2.62 -0.99
CA ILE A 34 -7.84 -2.22 -1.35
C ILE A 34 -7.49 -0.93 -0.63
N ASP A 35 -6.49 -0.97 0.24
CA ASP A 35 -5.92 0.21 0.88
C ASP A 35 -4.50 0.42 0.37
N VAL A 36 -4.15 1.66 0.04
CA VAL A 36 -2.85 1.96 -0.58
C VAL A 36 -2.05 2.91 0.29
N VAL A 37 -0.88 2.45 0.75
CA VAL A 37 0.11 3.30 1.42
C VAL A 37 0.94 4.01 0.38
N GLY A 38 1.04 5.34 0.46
CA GLY A 38 1.80 6.15 -0.48
C GLY A 38 2.25 7.48 0.13
N PRO A 39 3.04 8.27 -0.61
CA PRO A 39 3.39 9.62 -0.18
C PRO A 39 2.15 10.51 -0.07
N PRO A 40 2.13 11.55 0.79
CA PRO A 40 0.93 12.36 1.01
C PRO A 40 0.29 12.95 -0.26
N TRP A 41 1.12 13.35 -1.23
CA TRP A 41 0.65 13.88 -2.51
C TRP A 41 -0.16 12.86 -3.34
N SER A 42 0.00 11.56 -3.11
CA SER A 42 -0.71 10.53 -3.89
C SER A 42 -2.12 10.28 -3.39
N VAL A 43 -2.49 10.75 -2.20
CA VAL A 43 -3.83 10.51 -1.62
C VAL A 43 -4.94 11.07 -2.51
N PRO A 44 -4.89 12.34 -2.98
CA PRO A 44 -5.91 12.87 -3.89
C PRO A 44 -6.02 12.11 -5.22
N LEU A 45 -4.92 11.53 -5.71
CA LEU A 45 -4.91 10.69 -6.92
C LEU A 45 -5.60 9.35 -6.65
N LEU A 46 -5.29 8.71 -5.53
CA LEU A 46 -5.88 7.44 -5.11
C LEU A 46 -7.39 7.56 -4.85
N GLU A 47 -7.86 8.70 -4.34
CA GLU A 47 -9.28 9.00 -4.17
C GLU A 47 -10.07 9.07 -5.49
N ARG A 48 -9.39 9.17 -6.65
CA ARG A 48 -10.03 9.11 -7.97
C ARG A 48 -10.02 7.71 -8.58
N MET A 49 -9.45 6.72 -7.89
CA MET A 49 -9.44 5.33 -8.32
C MET A 49 -10.58 4.57 -7.63
N PRO A 50 -11.65 4.19 -8.34
CA PRO A 50 -12.82 3.55 -7.72
C PRO A 50 -12.52 2.19 -7.08
N GLU A 51 -11.39 1.58 -7.45
CA GLU A 51 -10.90 0.34 -6.87
C GLU A 51 -10.34 0.50 -5.45
N VAL A 52 -9.93 1.73 -5.08
CA VAL A 52 -9.24 2.03 -3.83
C VAL A 52 -10.24 2.47 -2.77
N ARG A 53 -10.27 1.76 -1.64
CA ARG A 53 -11.11 2.11 -0.48
C ARG A 53 -10.58 3.33 0.24
N ARG A 54 -9.26 3.43 0.44
CA ARG A 54 -8.59 4.60 1.01
C ARG A 54 -7.11 4.68 0.65
N GLY A 55 -6.62 5.89 0.45
CA GLY A 55 -5.20 6.22 0.47
C GLY A 55 -4.72 6.45 1.90
N ILE A 56 -3.56 5.90 2.25
CA ILE A 56 -2.95 5.99 3.57
C ILE A 56 -1.61 6.74 3.42
N PRO A 57 -1.51 7.98 3.93
CA PRO A 57 -0.29 8.76 3.76
C PRO A 57 0.83 8.21 4.65
N LEU A 58 2.01 8.03 4.05
CA LEU A 58 3.27 7.84 4.75
C LEU A 58 4.14 9.07 4.50
N ALA A 59 4.25 9.93 5.51
CA ALA A 59 5.15 11.07 5.49
C ALA A 59 6.60 10.58 5.64
N ALA A 60 7.23 10.28 4.50
CA ALA A 60 8.65 9.95 4.40
C ALA A 60 9.19 10.63 3.14
N ALA A 61 10.34 11.30 3.25
CA ALA A 61 10.98 11.86 2.05
C ALA A 61 11.44 10.73 1.11
N HIS A 62 11.54 11.05 -0.19
CA HIS A 62 12.12 10.10 -1.14
C HIS A 62 13.56 9.75 -0.71
N GLY A 63 13.97 8.49 -0.83
CA GLY A 63 15.28 8.03 -0.35
C GLY A 63 15.38 7.81 1.17
N GLU A 64 14.57 8.46 1.99
CA GLU A 64 14.63 8.35 3.46
C GLU A 64 14.13 6.99 3.99
N LEU A 65 14.83 6.45 5.00
CA LEU A 65 14.43 5.23 5.70
C LEU A 65 13.18 5.44 6.56
N ALA A 66 12.99 6.63 7.16
CA ALA A 66 11.87 6.99 8.05
C ALA A 66 11.37 5.82 8.92
N PHE A 67 12.30 5.14 9.61
CA PHE A 67 12.04 3.87 10.28
C PHE A 67 10.91 3.98 11.32
N THR A 68 10.97 5.00 12.16
CA THR A 68 9.97 5.27 13.20
C THR A 68 8.59 5.53 12.60
N ALA A 69 8.51 6.28 11.50
CA ALA A 69 7.25 6.55 10.79
C ALA A 69 6.64 5.25 10.23
N ARG A 70 7.46 4.43 9.55
CA ARG A 70 7.04 3.13 9.01
C ARG A 70 6.60 2.15 10.11
N ARG A 71 7.33 2.12 11.24
CA ARG A 71 6.97 1.31 12.40
C ARG A 71 5.65 1.75 13.02
N THR A 72 5.50 3.04 13.27
CA THR A 72 4.28 3.62 13.86
C THR A 72 3.07 3.33 12.97
N LEU A 73 3.20 3.59 11.67
CA LEU A 73 2.14 3.29 10.70
C LEU A 73 1.80 1.80 10.67
N GLY A 74 2.80 0.93 10.55
CA GLY A 74 2.56 -0.51 10.52
C GLY A 74 1.89 -1.03 11.79
N LEU A 75 2.29 -0.55 12.97
CA LEU A 75 1.62 -0.91 14.23
C LEU A 75 0.15 -0.46 14.27
N ALA A 76 -0.14 0.77 13.83
CA ALA A 76 -1.50 1.29 13.75
C ALA A 76 -2.38 0.48 12.77
N LEU A 77 -1.78 -0.08 11.73
CA LEU A 77 -2.47 -0.89 10.72
C LEU A 77 -2.76 -2.33 11.15
N ARG A 78 -2.22 -2.81 12.29
CA ARG A 78 -2.47 -4.19 12.76
C ARG A 78 -3.95 -4.49 12.98
N ALA A 79 -4.69 -3.53 13.56
CA ALA A 79 -6.11 -3.70 13.86
C ALA A 79 -6.98 -3.82 12.59
N ALA A 80 -6.46 -3.41 11.43
CA ALA A 80 -7.17 -3.53 10.16
C ALA A 80 -7.20 -4.97 9.61
N GLY A 81 -6.34 -5.87 10.12
CA GLY A 81 -6.43 -7.30 9.83
C GLY A 81 -6.27 -7.69 8.37
N TYR A 82 -5.33 -7.07 7.63
CA TYR A 82 -5.11 -7.40 6.21
C TYR A 82 -4.66 -8.85 6.01
N ASP A 83 -5.26 -9.54 5.05
CA ASP A 83 -4.92 -10.93 4.68
C ASP A 83 -3.63 -10.99 3.85
N ARG A 84 -3.42 -9.98 3.00
CA ARG A 84 -2.23 -9.91 2.14
C ARG A 84 -1.74 -8.49 1.91
N ALA A 85 -0.46 -8.38 1.59
CA ALA A 85 0.16 -7.14 1.16
C ALA A 85 0.91 -7.34 -0.16
N ILE A 86 0.84 -6.35 -1.04
CA ILE A 86 1.60 -6.31 -2.29
C ILE A 86 2.50 -5.08 -2.26
N VAL A 87 3.80 -5.30 -2.38
CA VAL A 87 4.84 -4.28 -2.30
C VAL A 87 5.36 -3.97 -3.69
N LEU A 88 4.98 -2.81 -4.23
CA LEU A 88 5.36 -2.40 -5.59
C LEU A 88 6.79 -1.83 -5.66
N PRO A 89 7.27 -1.02 -4.69
CA PRO A 89 8.65 -0.56 -4.71
C PRO A 89 9.64 -1.70 -4.45
N ARG A 90 10.78 -1.69 -5.14
CA ARG A 90 11.84 -2.70 -4.96
C ARG A 90 12.73 -2.46 -3.74
N SER A 91 12.64 -1.29 -3.11
CA SER A 91 13.50 -0.96 -1.97
C SER A 91 13.13 -1.79 -0.73
N PHE A 92 14.11 -2.32 -0.01
CA PHE A 92 13.88 -3.09 1.23
C PHE A 92 12.97 -2.37 2.25
N LYS A 93 13.18 -1.06 2.45
CA LYS A 93 12.40 -0.23 3.40
C LYS A 93 10.90 -0.20 3.11
N SER A 94 10.47 -0.49 1.88
CA SER A 94 9.05 -0.51 1.51
C SER A 94 8.30 -1.68 2.15
N ALA A 95 9.00 -2.79 2.44
CA ALA A 95 8.43 -3.98 3.07
C ALA A 95 8.23 -3.84 4.59
N LEU A 96 8.76 -2.77 5.21
CA LEU A 96 8.67 -2.59 6.67
C LEU A 96 7.24 -2.36 7.16
N VAL A 97 6.44 -1.55 6.46
CA VAL A 97 5.05 -1.27 6.88
C VAL A 97 4.21 -2.55 6.93
N PRO A 98 4.16 -3.39 5.87
CA PRO A 98 3.48 -4.68 5.93
C PRO A 98 4.02 -5.62 7.01
N TRP A 99 5.34 -5.62 7.23
CA TRP A 99 5.96 -6.46 8.26
C TRP A 99 5.51 -6.05 9.66
N PHE A 100 5.58 -4.76 10.00
CA PHE A 100 5.09 -4.24 11.27
C PHE A 100 3.59 -4.43 11.46
N ALA A 101 2.81 -4.36 10.38
CA ALA A 101 1.37 -4.63 10.36
C ALA A 101 1.00 -6.12 10.51
N ARG A 102 1.98 -7.03 10.56
CA ARG A 102 1.78 -8.49 10.70
C ARG A 102 0.90 -9.10 9.61
N VAL A 103 0.95 -8.54 8.39
CA VAL A 103 0.21 -9.09 7.25
C VAL A 103 0.81 -10.45 6.88
N PRO A 104 0.05 -11.56 6.88
CA PRO A 104 0.63 -12.91 6.81
C PRO A 104 1.23 -13.22 5.44
N LEU A 105 0.54 -12.86 4.34
CA LEU A 105 1.04 -13.01 2.98
C LEU A 105 1.60 -11.68 2.46
N ARG A 106 2.89 -11.64 2.10
CA ARG A 106 3.55 -10.43 1.59
C ARG A 106 4.23 -10.76 0.26
N THR A 107 3.74 -10.18 -0.83
CA THR A 107 4.26 -10.38 -2.19
C THR A 107 4.95 -9.11 -2.65
N GLY A 108 6.06 -9.23 -3.38
CA GLY A 108 6.77 -8.10 -3.96
C GLY A 108 7.75 -8.57 -5.02
N PHE A 109 8.43 -7.62 -5.66
CA PHE A 109 9.52 -7.93 -6.58
C PHE A 109 10.78 -8.36 -5.83
N ALA A 110 11.61 -9.18 -6.48
CA ALA A 110 12.92 -9.61 -5.99
C ALA A 110 13.94 -8.46 -5.92
#